data_AF-F6BBH9-F1
#
_entry.id   AF-F6BBH9-F1
#
_cell.length_a   1.000
_cell.length_b   1.000
_cell.length_c   1.000
_cell.angle_alpha   90.00
_cell.angle_beta   90.00
_cell.angle_gamma   90.00
#
_symmetry.space_group_name_H-M   'P 1'
#
loop_
_entity.id
_entity.type
_entity.pdbx_description
1 polymer ?
#
loop_
_entity_poly.entity_id
_entity_poly.type
_entity_poly.pdbx_seq_one_letter_code
_entity_poly.pdbx_strand_id
1 'polypeptide(L)'
;MKTLRFKKDKVIKISEELFPDELCERCGRCCILHAYKTENGLEVIYCQHLDKETKLCSVYKNRFEHGCLTVMEGIMAGVFPKDCPYVKDLESYEEPWFYRLIREENE
;
A
#
# COMPACT_ATOMS: atom_id res chain seq x y z
N MET A 1 -22.77 8.24 28.21
CA MET A 1 -21.56 8.51 27.42
C MET A 1 -21.54 7.56 26.24
N LYS A 2 -21.68 8.03 25.00
CA LYS A 2 -21.58 7.15 23.82
C LYS A 2 -20.09 6.95 23.54
N THR A 3 -19.53 5.80 23.93
CA THR A 3 -18.14 5.46 23.64
C THR A 3 -17.99 5.11 22.17
N LEU A 4 -17.16 5.86 21.44
CA LEU A 4 -16.75 5.48 20.09
C LEU A 4 -16.04 4.11 20.15
N ARG A 5 -16.51 3.15 19.35
CA ARG A 5 -15.93 1.81 19.28
C ARG A 5 -15.40 1.56 17.89
N PHE A 6 -14.09 1.65 17.73
CA PHE A 6 -13.40 1.19 16.52
C PHE A 6 -13.49 -0.33 16.43
N LYS A 7 -13.93 -0.85 15.28
CA LYS A 7 -13.99 -2.29 15.00
C LYS A 7 -13.25 -2.56 13.70
N LYS A 8 -12.07 -3.18 13.79
CA LYS A 8 -11.22 -3.48 12.63
C LYS A 8 -11.97 -4.30 11.57
N ASP A 9 -12.70 -5.34 11.96
CA ASP A 9 -13.49 -6.16 11.03
C ASP A 9 -14.54 -5.36 10.25
N LYS A 10 -15.08 -4.30 10.87
CA LYS A 10 -16.02 -3.40 10.18
C LYS A 10 -15.29 -2.55 9.13
N VAL A 11 -14.09 -2.07 9.44
CA VAL A 11 -13.25 -1.31 8.50
C VAL A 11 -12.82 -2.19 7.32
N ILE A 12 -12.43 -3.44 7.59
CA ILE A 12 -12.08 -4.42 6.53
C ILE A 12 -13.25 -4.57 5.56
N LYS A 13 -14.44 -4.90 6.06
CA LYS A 13 -15.64 -5.10 5.22
C LYS A 13 -15.99 -3.86 4.39
N ILE A 14 -16.03 -2.68 5.02
CA ILE A 14 -16.33 -1.43 4.30
C ILE A 14 -15.26 -1.14 3.25
N SER A 15 -13.99 -1.39 3.57
CA SER A 15 -12.90 -1.19 2.61
C SER A 15 -13.02 -2.14 1.43
N GLU A 16 -13.39 -3.40 1.63
CA GLU A 16 -13.58 -4.39 0.56
C GLU A 16 -14.79 -4.04 -0.32
N GLU A 17 -15.87 -3.53 0.27
CA GLU A 17 -17.06 -3.05 -0.45
C GLU A 17 -16.76 -1.84 -1.35
N LEU A 18 -15.96 -0.89 -0.87
CA LEU A 18 -15.63 0.33 -1.61
C LEU A 18 -14.46 0.16 -2.59
N PHE A 19 -13.52 -0.71 -2.26
CA PHE A 19 -12.27 -0.89 -2.99
C PHE A 19 -12.08 -2.38 -3.36
N PRO A 20 -12.78 -2.86 -4.41
CA PRO A 20 -12.69 -4.24 -4.84
C PRO A 20 -11.25 -4.68 -5.18
N ASP A 21 -10.91 -5.92 -4.85
CA ASP A 21 -9.58 -6.50 -5.09
C ASP A 21 -9.27 -6.59 -6.60
N GLU A 22 -10.28 -6.58 -7.48
CA GLU A 22 -10.15 -6.59 -8.95
C GLU A 22 -9.49 -5.33 -9.51
N LEU A 23 -9.52 -4.21 -8.78
CA LEU A 23 -8.79 -3.00 -9.15
C LEU A 23 -7.28 -3.15 -8.94
N CYS A 24 -6.83 -4.13 -8.14
CA CYS A 24 -5.42 -4.34 -7.87
C CYS A 24 -4.71 -4.96 -9.08
N GLU A 25 -3.76 -4.22 -9.65
CA GLU A 25 -2.90 -4.68 -10.76
C GLU A 25 -1.76 -5.62 -10.31
N ARG A 26 -1.75 -6.04 -9.03
CA ARG A 26 -0.74 -6.97 -8.47
C ARG A 26 0.71 -6.52 -8.70
N CYS A 27 0.95 -5.21 -8.57
CA CYS A 27 2.26 -4.60 -8.82
C CYS A 27 3.25 -4.68 -7.63
N GLY A 28 2.80 -5.09 -6.43
CA GLY A 28 3.62 -5.17 -5.21
C GLY A 28 4.01 -3.83 -4.59
N ARG A 29 3.58 -2.70 -5.18
CA ARG A 29 3.99 -1.34 -4.80
C ARG A 29 3.49 -0.87 -3.43
N CYS A 30 2.34 -1.35 -2.99
CA CYS A 30 1.84 -1.12 -1.62
C CYS A 30 2.65 -1.86 -0.55
N CYS A 31 3.53 -2.79 -0.93
CA CYS A 31 4.40 -3.50 0.00
C CYS A 31 5.75 -2.77 0.20
N ILE A 32 6.00 -1.64 -0.46
CA ILE A 32 7.20 -0.83 -0.21
C ILE A 32 7.01 -0.09 1.12
N LEU A 33 7.87 -0.39 2.08
CA LEU A 33 7.86 0.25 3.40
C LEU A 33 8.64 1.56 3.39
N HIS A 34 9.74 1.62 2.63
CA HIS A 34 10.58 2.79 2.48
C HIS A 34 11.51 2.63 1.28
N ALA A 35 12.02 3.75 0.73
CA ALA A 35 13.19 3.74 -0.15
C ALA A 35 14.13 4.91 0.18
N TYR A 36 15.44 4.72 0.02
CA TYR A 36 16.44 5.75 0.30
C TYR A 36 17.70 5.55 -0.53
N LYS A 37 18.43 6.64 -0.80
CA LYS A 37 19.69 6.61 -1.54
C LYS A 37 20.85 6.23 -0.62
N THR A 38 21.76 5.42 -1.14
CA THR A 38 23.04 5.03 -0.53
C THR A 38 24.19 5.34 -1.48
N GLU A 39 25.43 5.14 -1.05
CA GLU A 39 26.61 5.25 -1.91
C GLU A 39 26.57 4.25 -3.09
N ASN A 40 25.81 3.15 -2.95
CA ASN A 40 25.69 2.08 -3.95
C ASN A 40 24.41 2.18 -4.80
N GLY A 41 23.65 3.27 -4.68
CA GLY A 41 22.38 3.48 -5.41
C GLY A 41 21.14 3.46 -4.51
N LEU A 42 19.97 3.24 -5.11
CA LEU A 42 18.68 3.21 -4.41
C LEU A 42 18.46 1.88 -3.67
N GLU A 43 18.25 1.96 -2.36
CA GLU A 43 17.80 0.84 -1.54
C GLU A 43 16.28 0.92 -1.30
N VAL A 44 15.58 -0.19 -1.52
CA VAL A 44 14.11 -0.29 -1.35
C VAL A 44 13.78 -1.37 -0.33
N ILE A 45 13.13 -0.97 0.76
CA ILE A 45 12.67 -1.85 1.82
C ILE A 45 11.27 -2.33 1.49
N TYR A 46 11.10 -3.64 1.39
CA TYR A 46 9.81 -4.28 1.15
C TYR A 46 9.29 -4.99 2.40
N CYS A 47 7.98 -5.17 2.47
CA CYS A 47 7.34 -6.10 3.40
C CYS A 47 7.93 -7.51 3.21
N GLN A 48 8.22 -8.18 4.32
CA GLN A 48 8.81 -9.53 4.33
C GLN A 48 7.97 -10.60 3.60
N HIS A 49 6.67 -10.36 3.39
CA HIS A 49 5.77 -11.29 2.71
C HIS A 49 5.65 -11.05 1.21
N LEU A 50 6.30 -10.01 0.68
CA LEU A 50 6.34 -9.78 -0.76
C LEU A 50 7.38 -10.70 -1.40
N ASP A 51 6.93 -11.51 -2.35
CA ASP A 51 7.82 -12.12 -3.32
C ASP A 51 8.15 -11.09 -4.40
N LYS A 52 9.44 -10.69 -4.47
CA LYS A 52 9.91 -9.66 -5.39
C LYS A 52 9.95 -10.12 -6.84
N GLU A 53 10.06 -11.42 -7.09
CA GLU A 53 10.07 -11.98 -8.44
C GLU A 53 8.65 -12.03 -9.00
N THR A 54 7.71 -12.57 -8.23
CA THR A 54 6.31 -12.72 -8.67
C THR A 54 5.47 -11.47 -8.44
N LYS A 55 5.94 -10.54 -7.58
CA LYS A 55 5.22 -9.35 -7.10
C LYS A 55 3.96 -9.68 -6.29
N LEU A 56 3.84 -10.92 -5.81
CA LEU A 56 2.68 -11.40 -5.06
C LEU A 56 3.01 -11.49 -3.57
N CYS A 57 1.99 -11.23 -2.74
CA CYS A 57 2.09 -11.38 -1.29
C CYS A 57 1.75 -12.82 -0.90
N SER A 58 2.65 -13.49 -0.17
CA SER A 58 2.49 -14.88 0.25
C SER A 58 1.36 -15.09 1.26
N VAL A 59 0.93 -14.03 1.95
CA VAL A 59 -0.13 -14.05 2.97
C VAL A 59 -1.34 -13.18 2.59
N TYR A 60 -1.54 -12.86 1.30
CA TYR A 60 -2.53 -11.88 0.87
C TYR A 60 -3.96 -12.14 1.40
N LYS A 61 -4.36 -13.42 1.45
CA LYS A 61 -5.71 -13.84 1.91
C LYS A 61 -5.97 -13.54 3.39
N ASN A 62 -4.95 -13.55 4.23
CA ASN A 62 -5.05 -13.23 5.65
C ASN A 62 -4.15 -12.06 6.05
N ARG A 63 -3.82 -11.17 5.10
CA ARG A 63 -2.85 -10.07 5.26
C ARG A 63 -3.15 -9.17 6.45
N PHE A 64 -4.41 -9.01 6.82
CA PHE A 64 -4.83 -8.19 7.96
C PHE A 64 -4.40 -8.77 9.31
N GLU A 65 -4.19 -10.09 9.41
CA GLU A 65 -3.62 -10.75 10.59
C GLU A 65 -2.11 -10.48 10.72
N HIS A 66 -1.45 -10.18 9.59
CA HIS A 66 -0.02 -9.84 9.51
C HIS A 66 0.23 -8.33 9.53
N GLY A 67 -0.74 -7.54 10.01
CA GLY A 67 -0.60 -6.09 10.18
C GLY A 67 -0.70 -5.27 8.89
N CYS A 68 -1.17 -5.86 7.78
CA CYS A 68 -1.43 -5.11 6.55
C CYS A 68 -2.60 -4.13 6.73
N LEU A 69 -2.54 -3.01 6.01
CA LEU A 69 -3.60 -2.01 5.96
C LEU A 69 -4.70 -2.43 4.99
N THR A 70 -5.94 -2.06 5.32
CA THR A 70 -7.03 -2.02 4.34
C THR A 70 -6.76 -0.96 3.28
N VAL A 71 -7.43 -1.00 2.14
CA VAL A 71 -7.27 0.05 1.11
C VAL A 71 -7.64 1.41 1.69
N MET A 72 -8.75 1.49 2.42
CA MET A 72 -9.15 2.73 3.10
C MET A 72 -8.06 3.27 4.02
N GLU A 73 -7.46 2.43 4.88
CA GLU A 73 -6.37 2.87 5.76
C GLU A 73 -5.11 3.25 4.97
N GLY A 74 -4.80 2.52 3.89
CA GLY A 74 -3.67 2.82 3.01
C GLY A 74 -3.82 4.16 2.28
N ILE A 75 -5.05 4.54 1.90
CA ILE A 75 -5.35 5.85 1.32
C ILE A 75 -5.10 6.94 2.36
N MET A 76 -5.63 6.78 3.57
CA MET A 76 -5.45 7.76 4.65
C MET A 76 -4.00 7.88 5.11
N ALA A 77 -3.20 6.83 4.96
CA ALA A 77 -1.78 6.80 5.30
C ALA A 77 -0.85 7.18 4.13
N GLY A 78 -1.38 7.41 2.93
CA GLY A 78 -0.59 7.77 1.75
C GLY A 78 0.38 6.66 1.32
N VAL A 79 -0.06 5.40 1.26
CA VAL A 79 0.80 4.21 1.02
C VAL A 79 0.97 3.86 -0.47
N PHE A 80 -0.04 4.16 -1.27
CA PHE A 80 -0.08 3.82 -2.69
C PHE A 80 0.72 4.82 -3.55
N PRO A 81 1.35 4.37 -4.65
CA PRO A 81 1.85 5.30 -5.66
C PRO A 81 0.69 6.07 -6.30
N LYS A 82 0.97 7.27 -6.83
CA LYS A 82 -0.07 8.16 -7.39
C LYS A 82 -0.85 7.56 -8.56
N ASP A 83 -0.28 6.59 -9.27
CA ASP A 83 -0.89 5.90 -10.41
C ASP A 83 -1.63 4.62 -10.02
N CYS A 84 -1.68 4.27 -8.73
CA CYS A 84 -2.43 3.10 -8.28
C CYS A 84 -3.94 3.27 -8.55
N PRO A 85 -4.62 2.25 -9.09
CA PRO A 85 -6.06 2.34 -9.40
C PRO A 85 -6.96 2.76 -8.24
N TYR A 86 -6.53 2.55 -6.99
CA TYR A 86 -7.29 2.97 -5.80
C TYR A 86 -7.24 4.47 -5.52
N VAL A 87 -6.27 5.20 -6.07
CA VAL A 87 -5.99 6.60 -5.71
C VAL A 87 -5.76 7.52 -6.91
N LYS A 88 -5.59 6.98 -8.12
CA LYS A 88 -5.25 7.77 -9.32
C LYS A 88 -6.23 8.90 -9.66
N ASP A 89 -7.49 8.75 -9.25
CA ASP A 89 -8.55 9.73 -9.51
C ASP A 89 -8.84 10.62 -8.27
N LEU A 90 -8.03 10.51 -7.20
CA LEU A 90 -8.17 11.32 -5.99
C LEU A 90 -7.25 12.55 -6.06
N GLU A 91 -7.82 13.72 -6.35
CA GLU A 91 -7.07 14.98 -6.53
C GLU A 91 -6.22 15.39 -5.31
N SER A 92 -6.71 15.10 -4.09
CA SER A 92 -6.02 15.45 -2.84
C SER A 92 -5.12 14.35 -2.31
N TYR A 93 -4.90 13.26 -3.06
CA TYR A 93 -4.06 12.16 -2.62
C TYR A 93 -2.58 12.47 -2.84
N GLU A 94 -1.77 12.25 -1.81
CA GLU A 94 -0.32 12.36 -1.86
C GLU A 94 0.29 10.96 -1.73
N GLU A 95 1.11 10.58 -2.70
CA GLU A 95 1.89 9.33 -2.64
C GLU A 95 3.05 9.43 -1.65
N PRO A 96 3.65 8.31 -1.21
CA PRO A 96 4.82 8.37 -0.35
C PRO A 96 5.96 9.15 -1.01
N TRP A 97 6.57 10.06 -0.25
CA TRP A 97 7.63 10.94 -0.74
C TRP A 97 8.78 10.17 -1.45
N PHE A 98 9.09 8.96 -0.99
CA PHE A 98 10.18 8.14 -1.52
C PHE A 98 9.94 7.66 -2.95
N TYR A 99 8.71 7.74 -3.48
CA TYR A 99 8.44 7.42 -4.89
C TYR A 99 9.16 8.34 -5.87
N ARG A 100 9.55 9.56 -5.44
CA ARG A 100 10.45 10.40 -6.24
C ARG A 100 11.78 9.71 -6.51
N LEU A 101 12.35 9.05 -5.50
CA LEU A 101 13.63 8.35 -5.61
C LEU A 101 13.51 7.14 -6.53
N ILE A 102 12.40 6.40 -6.41
CA ILE A 102 12.12 5.24 -7.26
C ILE A 102 12.01 5.66 -8.72
N ARG A 103 11.37 6.79 -9.03
CA ARG A 103 11.25 7.28 -10.41
C ARG A 103 12.59 7.79 -10.97
N GLU A 104 13.35 8.52 -10.17
CA GLU A 104 14.70 9.01 -10.55
C GLU A 104 15.68 7.88 -10.90
N GLU A 105 15.54 6.69 -10.31
CA GLU A 105 16.39 5.52 -10.62
C GLU A 105 16.00 4.83 -11.95
N ASN A 106 14.77 5.03 -12.42
CA ASN A 106 14.25 4.41 -13.65
C ASN A 106 14.37 5.33 -14.89
N GLU A 107 14.92 6.54 -14.72
CA GLU A 107 15.24 7.51 -15.79
C GLU A 107 16.71 7.41 -16.19
#